data_AF-A0A2W6Z4Z5-F1
#
_entry.id   AF-A0A2W6Z4Z5-F1
#
_cell.length_a   1.000
_cell.length_b   1.000
_cell.length_c   1.000
_cell.angle_alpha   90.00
_cell.angle_beta   90.00
_cell.angle_gamma   90.00
#
_symmetry.space_group_name_H-M   'P 1'
#
loop_
_entity.id
_entity.type
_entity.pdbx_description
1 polymer ?
#
loop_
_entity_poly.entity_id
_entity_poly.type
_entity_poly.pdbx_seq_one_letter_code
_entity_poly.pdbx_strand_id
1 'polypeptide(L)' 'MPTVTAQGKTMQCEAGANLRQVLLAHGVDLYNGQAKVINCRSLGTCGTCAVAIEGEVSAPNWKDKARRSLPP' A
#
# COMPACT_ATOMS: atom_id res chain seq x y z
N MET A 1 -9.68 3.45 -15.57
CA MET A 1 -9.88 3.10 -14.15
C MET A 1 -9.33 1.70 -13.91
N PRO A 2 -8.08 1.57 -13.42
CA PRO A 2 -7.49 0.26 -13.15
C PRO A 2 -8.33 -0.55 -12.15
N THR A 3 -8.21 -1.88 -12.25
CA THR A 3 -8.82 -2.83 -11.32
C THR A 3 -7.72 -3.45 -10.46
N VAL A 4 -7.92 -3.48 -9.15
CA VAL A 4 -6.99 -4.08 -8.19
C VAL A 4 -7.67 -5.27 -7.54
N THR A 5 -6.94 -6.38 -7.39
CA THR A 5 -7.40 -7.54 -6.63
C THR A 5 -6.43 -7.81 -5.48
N ALA A 6 -6.98 -7.91 -4.26
CA ALA A 6 -6.21 -8.21 -3.05
C ALA A 6 -7.08 -8.97 -2.05
N GLN A 7 -6.54 -10.01 -1.41
CA GLN A 7 -7.27 -10.85 -0.43
C GLN A 7 -8.64 -11.35 -0.96
N GLY A 8 -8.72 -11.74 -2.23
CA GLY A 8 -9.95 -12.20 -2.87
C GLY A 8 -10.98 -11.10 -3.16
N LYS A 9 -10.65 -9.82 -2.89
CA LYS A 9 -11.51 -8.67 -3.16
C LYS A 9 -11.04 -7.98 -4.41
N THR A 10 -11.96 -7.72 -5.33
CA THR A 10 -11.71 -6.95 -6.55
C THR A 10 -12.38 -5.58 -6.43
N MET A 11 -11.62 -4.53 -6.68
CA MET A 11 -12.06 -3.13 -6.53
C MET A 11 -11.58 -2.26 -7.70
N GLN A 12 -12.39 -1.26 -8.03
CA GLN A 12 -12.00 -0.22 -8.98
C GLN A 12 -11.19 0.85 -8.27
N CYS A 13 -10.19 1.36 -8.98
CA CYS A 13 -9.20 2.31 -8.49
C CYS A 13 -9.09 3.44 -9.51
N GLU A 14 -9.16 4.68 -9.04
CA GLU A 14 -8.89 5.85 -9.89
C GLU A 14 -7.40 5.95 -10.21
N ALA A 15 -7.07 6.34 -11.44
CA ALA A 15 -5.67 6.53 -11.82
C ALA A 15 -5.05 7.66 -10.98
N GLY A 16 -3.92 7.40 -10.33
CA GLY A 16 -3.26 8.33 -9.41
C GLY A 16 -3.79 8.27 -7.97
N ALA A 17 -4.81 7.45 -7.68
CA ALA A 17 -5.25 7.23 -6.31
C ALA A 17 -4.14 6.58 -5.45
N ASN A 18 -4.15 6.91 -4.17
CA ASN A 18 -3.23 6.28 -3.22
C ASN A 18 -3.68 4.84 -2.93
N LEU A 19 -2.90 3.86 -3.41
CA LEU A 19 -3.27 2.45 -3.31
C LEU A 19 -3.52 2.00 -1.86
N ARG A 20 -2.75 2.49 -0.88
CA ARG A 20 -2.98 2.17 0.54
C ARG A 20 -4.37 2.59 1.00
N GLN A 21 -4.83 3.79 0.64
CA GLN A 21 -6.15 4.28 1.03
C GLN A 21 -7.26 3.46 0.36
N VAL A 22 -7.11 3.14 -0.92
CA VAL A 22 -8.06 2.28 -1.65
C VAL A 22 -8.16 0.90 -1.00
N LEU A 23 -7.03 0.26 -0.71
CA LEU A 23 -7.00 -1.06 -0.05
C LEU A 23 -7.71 -1.03 1.32
N LEU A 24 -7.42 -0.03 2.17
CA LEU A 24 -8.07 0.11 3.47
C LEU A 24 -9.57 0.40 3.36
N ALA A 25 -10.00 1.22 2.41
CA ALA A 25 -11.40 1.56 2.22
C ALA A 25 -12.27 0.34 1.85
N HIS A 26 -11.70 -0.65 1.18
CA HIS A 26 -12.37 -1.92 0.86
C HIS A 26 -12.04 -3.05 1.87
N GLY A 27 -11.46 -2.69 3.02
CA GLY A 27 -11.21 -3.60 4.13
C GLY A 27 -10.15 -4.66 3.84
N VAL A 28 -9.16 -4.38 2.99
CA VAL A 28 -7.97 -5.24 2.87
C VAL A 28 -7.12 -5.06 4.12
N ASP A 29 -6.79 -6.16 4.80
CA ASP A 29 -5.96 -6.10 6.01
C ASP A 29 -4.49 -5.90 5.62
N LEU A 30 -4.04 -4.63 5.60
CA LEU A 30 -2.66 -4.25 5.27
C LEU A 30 -1.69 -4.37 6.44
N TYR A 31 -2.21 -4.37 7.68
CA TYR A 31 -1.40 -4.19 8.87
C TYR A 31 -1.49 -5.41 9.76
N ASN A 32 -0.36 -5.86 10.28
CA ASN A 32 -0.29 -6.93 11.26
C ASN A 32 0.09 -6.39 12.65
N GLY A 33 -0.26 -7.14 13.70
CA GLY A 33 0.10 -6.82 15.08
C GLY A 33 -0.16 -5.36 15.46
N GLN A 34 0.85 -4.71 16.05
CA GLN A 34 0.76 -3.33 16.51
C GLN A 34 0.67 -2.30 15.36
N ALA A 35 1.08 -2.66 14.13
CA ALA A 35 1.02 -1.73 12.99
C ALA A 35 -0.42 -1.30 12.65
N LYS A 36 -1.44 -2.03 13.13
CA LYS A 36 -2.85 -1.60 13.06
C LYS A 36 -3.09 -0.25 13.76
N VAL A 37 -2.29 0.07 14.78
CA VAL A 37 -2.40 1.28 15.60
C VAL A 37 -1.27 2.27 15.33
N ILE A 38 -0.01 1.80 15.27
CA ILE A 38 1.19 2.66 15.24
C ILE A 38 1.77 2.91 13.84
N ASN A 39 1.02 2.65 12.76
CA ASN A 39 1.50 2.95 11.41
C ASN A 39 1.67 4.46 11.15
N CYS A 40 2.53 4.80 10.20
CA CYS A 40 2.85 6.19 9.83
C CYS A 40 1.77 6.93 9.04
N ARG A 41 0.58 6.35 8.82
CA ARG A 41 -0.54 7.01 8.12
C ARG A 41 -0.15 7.68 6.78
N SER A 42 0.59 6.97 5.93
CA SER A 42 1.09 7.45 4.61
C SER A 42 2.22 8.48 4.65
N LEU A 43 2.91 8.71 5.77
CA LEU A 43 4.11 9.57 5.81
C LEU A 43 5.34 8.96 5.11
N GLY A 44 5.31 7.66 4.78
CA GLY A 44 6.40 6.97 4.10
C GLY A 44 7.58 6.59 5.01
N THR A 45 7.39 6.59 6.34
CA THR A 45 8.48 6.39 7.31
C THR A 45 8.50 5.03 7.99
N CYS A 46 7.36 4.32 8.11
CA CYS A 46 7.31 3.03 8.81
C CYS A 46 7.38 1.80 7.88
N GLY A 47 7.08 1.91 6.59
CA GLY A 47 7.16 0.76 5.66
C GLY A 47 6.16 -0.38 5.93
N THR A 48 5.36 -0.31 7.00
CA THR A 48 4.44 -1.40 7.42
C THR A 48 3.23 -1.61 6.52
N CYS A 49 3.02 -0.74 5.52
CA CYS A 49 1.99 -0.91 4.48
C CYS A 49 2.58 -1.33 3.12
N ALA A 50 3.83 -1.79 3.08
CA ALA A 50 4.46 -2.25 1.85
C ALA A 50 3.74 -3.49 1.29
N VAL A 51 3.49 -3.48 -0.02
CA VAL A 51 2.89 -4.60 -0.76
C VAL A 51 3.72 -4.90 -1.99
N ALA A 52 3.79 -6.17 -2.37
CA ALA A 52 4.22 -6.56 -3.71
C ALA A 52 3.06 -6.35 -4.68
N ILE A 53 3.35 -5.84 -5.88
CA ILE A 53 2.35 -5.60 -6.91
C ILE A 53 2.74 -6.38 -8.15
N GLU A 54 1.79 -7.16 -8.65
CA GLU A 54 1.87 -7.81 -9.95
C GLU A 54 1.01 -7.02 -10.93
N GLY A 55 1.62 -6.52 -12.01
CA GLY A 55 0.96 -5.70 -13.02
C GLY A 55 1.56 -4.30 -13.16
N GLU A 56 0.91 -3.47 -13.97
CA GLU A 56 1.39 -2.13 -14.31
C GLU A 56 1.17 -1.14 -13.16
N VAL A 57 2.25 -0.50 -12.73
CA VAL A 57 2.25 0.60 -11.76
C VAL A 57 3.30 1.63 -12.11
N SER A 58 3.18 2.82 -11.52
CA SER A 58 4.23 3.83 -11.61
C SER A 58 5.54 3.31 -11.03
N ALA A 59 6.65 3.81 -11.58
CA ALA A 59 7.97 3.49 -11.05
C ALA A 59 8.09 4.00 -9.59
N PRO A 60 8.75 3.24 -8.70
CA PRO A 60 8.93 3.65 -7.32
C PRO A 60 9.80 4.91 -7.24
N ASN A 61 9.37 5.88 -6.44
CA ASN A 61 10.13 7.10 -6.20
C ASN A 61 11.28 6.85 -5.21
N TRP A 62 12.07 7.89 -4.93
CA TRP A 62 13.23 7.78 -4.03
C TRP A 62 12.83 7.42 -2.59
N LYS A 63 11.67 7.89 -2.09
CA LYS A 63 11.17 7.55 -0.75
C LYS A 63 10.78 6.08 -0.67
N ASP A 64 10.13 5.55 -1.70
CA ASP A 64 9.75 4.13 -1.77
C ASP A 64 10.99 3.22 -1.79
N LYS A 65 12.06 3.65 -2.48
CA LYS A 65 13.34 2.93 -2.52
C LYS A 65 14.03 2.98 -1.15
N ALA A 66 14.19 4.18 -0.58
CA ALA A 66 14.85 4.37 0.71
C ALA A 66 14.11 3.67 1.85
N ARG A 67 12.77 3.66 1.86
CA ARG A 67 12.05 2.98 2.92
C ARG A 67 12.16 1.46 2.80
N ARG A 68 12.18 0.89 1.60
CA ARG A 68 12.34 -0.56 1.39
C ARG A 68 13.74 -1.08 1.71
N SER A 69 14.76 -0.21 1.77
CA SER A 69 16.11 -0.61 2.18
C SER A 69 16.31 -0.70 3.70
N LEU A 70 15.27 -0.48 4.50
CA LEU A 70 15.32 -0.57 5.97
C LEU A 70 14.24 -1.54 6.47
N PRO A 71 14.47 -2.28 7.57
CA PRO A 71 13.43 -3.09 8.21
C PRO A 71 12.19 -2.25 8.59
N PRO A 72 10.96 -2.81 8.57
CA PRO A 72 9.74 -2.18 9.04
C PRO A 72 9.83 -1.68 10.50
#